data_AF-A0A953JNT2-F1
#
_entry.id   AF-A0A953JNT2-F1
#
_cell.length_a   1.000
_cell.length_b   1.000
_cell.length_c   1.000
_cell.angle_alpha   90.00
_cell.angle_beta   90.00
_cell.angle_gamma   90.00
#
_symmetry.space_group_name_H-M   'P 1'
#
loop_
_entity.id
_entity.type
_entity.pdbx_description
1 polymer ?
#
loop_
_entity_poly.entity_id
_entity_poly.type
_entity_poly.pdbx_seq_one_letter_code
_entity_poly.pdbx_strand_id
1 'polypeptide(L)' 'MSETATLSTIIDARVKEAITLYCKERGIKLRHLIEQALVEQIENEIDLEAYRNRRNEETVSLEDVLARSKKRKS' A
#
# COMPACT_ATOMS: atom_id res chain seq x y z
N MET A 1 -20.19 -12.70 3.29
CA MET A 1 -19.79 -12.66 4.72
C MET A 1 -18.40 -12.06 4.78
N SER A 2 -18.17 -11.01 5.55
CA SER A 2 -16.79 -10.54 5.77
C SER A 2 -16.14 -11.52 6.74
N GLU A 3 -15.32 -12.42 6.23
CA GLU A 3 -14.57 -13.37 7.06
C GLU A 3 -13.51 -12.59 7.84
N THR A 4 -13.63 -12.57 9.17
CA THR A 4 -12.63 -11.95 10.04
C THR A 4 -11.68 -13.03 10.55
N ALA A 5 -10.38 -12.81 10.43
CA ALA A 5 -9.34 -13.66 10.99
C ALA A 5 -8.68 -13.03 12.22
N THR A 6 -8.13 -13.87 13.11
CA THR A 6 -7.36 -13.43 14.29
C THR A 6 -5.90 -13.23 13.89
N LEU A 7 -5.32 -12.09 14.29
CA LEU A 7 -3.88 -11.83 14.21
C LEU A 7 -3.30 -11.79 15.64
N SER A 8 -2.45 -12.76 15.96
CA SER A 8 -1.72 -12.82 17.23
C SER A 8 -0.26 -12.49 16.99
N THR A 9 0.30 -11.58 17.79
CA THR A 9 1.71 -11.19 17.70
C THR A 9 2.21 -10.66 19.04
N ILE A 10 3.53 -10.50 19.16
CA ILE A 10 4.22 -9.97 20.33
C ILE A 10 4.79 -8.61 19.95
N ILE A 11 4.54 -7.58 20.77
CA ILE A 11 5.07 -6.22 20.59
C ILE A 11 5.62 -5.69 21.92
N ASP A 12 6.49 -4.67 21.87
CA ASP A 12 7.00 -3.99 23.07
C ASP A 12 5.82 -3.43 23.90
N ALA A 13 5.88 -3.64 25.22
CA ALA A 13 4.81 -3.24 26.14
C ALA A 13 4.54 -1.73 26.12
N ARG A 14 5.58 -0.90 25.98
CA ARG A 14 5.45 0.56 25.91
C ARG A 14 4.78 0.99 24.62
N VAL A 15 5.06 0.29 23.52
CA VAL A 15 4.36 0.51 22.24
C VAL A 15 2.88 0.16 22.40
N LYS A 16 2.56 -0.97 23.04
CA LYS A 16 1.18 -1.38 23.30
C LYS A 16 0.42 -0.35 24.15
N GLU A 17 1.06 0.21 25.18
CA GLU A 17 0.48 1.26 26.01
C GLU A 17 0.24 2.55 25.21
N ALA A 18 1.24 3.01 24.47
CA ALA A 18 1.15 4.22 23.66
C ALA A 18 0.03 4.15 22.61
N ILE A 19 -0.06 3.05 21.85
CA ILE A 19 -1.12 2.90 20.83
C ILE A 19 -2.51 2.77 21.47
N THR A 20 -2.59 2.17 22.67
CA THR A 20 -3.87 2.06 23.39
C THR A 20 -4.35 3.43 23.86
N LEU A 21 -3.46 4.26 24.39
CA LEU A 21 -3.79 5.64 24.78
C LEU A 21 -4.22 6.47 23.57
N TYR A 22 -3.43 6.43 22.49
CA TYR A 22 -3.72 7.11 21.23
C TYR A 22 -5.12 6.75 20.69
N CYS A 23 -5.45 5.46 20.68
CA CYS A 23 -6.76 4.97 20.26
C CYS A 23 -7.89 5.48 21.17
N LYS A 24 -7.67 5.49 22.49
CA LYS A 24 -8.65 5.94 23.48
C LYS A 24 -8.99 7.41 23.33
N GLU A 25 -7.98 8.27 23.17
CA GLU A 25 -8.16 9.72 23.01
C GLU A 25 -8.92 10.09 21.73
N ARG A 26 -8.81 9.26 20.68
CA ARG A 26 -9.41 9.51 19.37
C ARG A 26 -10.70 8.72 19.11
N GLY A 27 -11.14 7.88 20.06
CA GLY A 27 -12.31 7.02 19.88
C GLY A 27 -12.13 5.94 18.79
N ILE A 28 -10.89 5.53 18.50
CA ILE A 28 -10.56 4.57 17.44
C ILE A 28 -10.38 3.18 18.05
N LYS A 29 -10.93 2.14 17.41
CA LYS A 29 -10.66 0.76 17.83
C LYS A 29 -9.24 0.36 17.45
N LEU A 30 -8.50 -0.22 18.39
CA LEU A 30 -7.12 -0.65 18.13
C LEU A 30 -7.01 -1.62 16.94
N ARG A 31 -7.94 -2.56 16.79
CA ARG A 31 -7.99 -3.45 15.62
C ARG A 31 -8.01 -2.67 14.32
N HIS A 32 -8.83 -1.63 14.22
CA HIS A 32 -8.95 -0.82 13.01
C HIS A 32 -7.65 -0.07 12.72
N LEU A 33 -7.01 0.51 13.75
CA LEU A 33 -5.70 1.16 13.59
C LEU A 33 -4.65 0.20 13.02
N ILE A 34 -4.54 -1.02 13.58
CA ILE A 34 -3.57 -2.01 13.12
C ILE A 34 -3.89 -2.47 11.70
N GLU A 35 -5.15 -2.71 11.38
CA GLU A 35 -5.59 -3.12 10.05
C GLU A 35 -5.26 -2.05 9.00
N GLN A 36 -5.56 -0.78 9.27
CA GLN A 36 -5.21 0.32 8.38
C GLN A 36 -3.70 0.50 8.22
N ALA A 37 -2.93 0.44 9.31
CA ALA A 37 -1.47 0.57 9.23
C ALA A 37 -0.84 -0.56 8.39
N LEU A 38 -1.37 -1.79 8.49
CA LEU A 38 -0.90 -2.91 7.67
C LEU A 38 -1.25 -2.71 6.19
N VAL A 39 -2.49 -2.28 5.88
CA VAL A 39 -2.90 -1.99 4.50
C VAL A 39 -2.03 -0.90 3.90
N GLU A 40 -1.87 0.23 4.60
CA GLU A 40 -1.05 1.36 4.14
C GLU A 40 0.40 0.94 3.89
N GLN A 41 1.00 0.15 4.80
CA GLN A 41 2.36 -0.35 4.62
C GLN A 41 2.48 -1.25 3.38
N ILE A 42 1.51 -2.15 3.15
CA ILE A 42 1.51 -3.05 2.00
C ILE A 42 1.30 -2.27 0.69
N GLU A 43 0.35 -1.34 0.66
CA GLU A 43 0.08 -0.50 -0.51
C GLU A 43 1.30 0.33 -0.90
N ASN A 44 2.00 0.90 0.07
CA ASN A 44 3.26 1.64 -0.17
C ASN A 44 4.35 0.74 -0.78
N GLU A 45 4.52 -0.49 -0.30
CA GLU A 45 5.50 -1.42 -0.87
C GLU A 45 5.12 -1.89 -2.28
N ILE A 46 3.83 -2.11 -2.54
CA ILE A 46 3.34 -2.47 -3.88
C ILE A 46 3.52 -1.30 -4.86
N ASP A 47 3.26 -0.06 -4.46
CA ASP A 47 3.52 1.11 -5.32
C ASP A 47 5.03 1.24 -5.62
N LEU A 48 5.89 0.97 -4.65
CA LEU A 48 7.34 0.91 -4.88
C LEU A 48 7.74 -0.23 -5.82
N GLU A 49 7.09 -1.39 -5.75
CA GLU A 49 7.30 -2.49 -6.69
C GLU A 49 6.85 -2.12 -8.10
N ALA A 50 5.66 -1.52 -8.25
CA ALA A 50 5.16 -1.01 -9.52
C ALA A 50 6.11 0.06 -10.11
N TYR A 51 6.62 0.96 -9.28
CA TYR A 51 7.65 1.93 -9.66
C TYR A 51 8.95 1.25 -10.11
N ARG A 52 9.44 0.24 -9.38
CA ARG A 52 10.65 -0.53 -9.74
C ARG A 52 10.46 -1.27 -11.06
N ASN A 53 9.31 -1.87 -11.30
CA ASN A 53 8.98 -2.57 -12.54
C ASN A 53 8.98 -1.60 -13.73
N ARG A 54 8.34 -0.44 -13.60
CA ARG A 54 8.34 0.61 -14.64
C ARG A 54 9.74 1.16 -14.95
N ARG A 55 10.61 1.27 -13.94
CA ARG A 55 11.98 1.76 -14.13
C ARG A 55 12.83 0.82 -14.98
N ASN A 56 12.50 -0.48 -14.99
CA ASN A 56 13.22 -1.50 -15.74
C ASN A 56 12.59 -1.82 -17.11
N GLU A 57 11.53 -1.10 -17.50
CA GLU A 57 10.94 -1.24 -18.83
C GLU A 57 11.89 -0.66 -19.89
N GLU A 58 11.91 -1.28 -21.08
CA GLU A 58 12.63 -0.72 -22.22
C GLU A 58 12.08 0.67 -22.55
N THR A 59 12.96 1.67 -22.53
CA THR A 59 12.60 3.02 -22.95
C THR A 59 12.33 3.03 -24.45
N VAL A 60 11.11 3.39 -24.83
CA VAL A 60 10.74 3.61 -26.23
C VAL A 60 10.96 5.07 -26.62
N SER A 61 11.42 5.31 -27.85
CA SER A 61 11.56 6.67 -28.36
C SER A 61 10.19 7.32 -28.55
N LEU A 62 10.12 8.64 -28.36
CA LEU A 62 8.88 9.39 -28.59
C LEU A 62 8.41 9.25 -30.05
N GLU A 63 9.35 9.17 -31.00
CA GLU A 63 9.09 9.02 -32.43
C GLU A 63 8.37 7.69 -32.73
N ASP A 64 8.82 6.59 -32.13
CA ASP A 64 8.20 5.26 -32.28
C ASP A 64 6.78 5.21 -31.72
N VAL A 65 6.55 5.88 -30.59
CA VAL A 65 5.22 5.99 -29.97
C VAL A 65 4.26 6.78 -30.86
N LEU A 66 4.72 7.90 -31.43
CA LEU A 66 3.93 8.74 -32.34
C LEU A 66 3.62 8.03 -33.67
N ALA A 67 4.56 7.23 -34.19
CA ALA A 67 4.34 6.43 -35.40
C ALA A 67 3.30 5.32 -35.18
N ARG A 68 3.33 4.63 -34.03
CA ARG A 68 2.35 3.60 -33.66
C ARG A 68 0.94 4.17 -33.44
N SER A 69 0.82 5.36 -32.86
CA SER A 69 -0.49 5.98 -32.60
C SER A 69 -1.22 6.43 -33.88
N LYS A 70 -0.48 6.89 -34.90
CA LYS A 70 -1.05 7.21 -36.22
C LYS A 70 -1.59 5.98 -36.96
N LYS A 71 -0.95 4.80 -36.80
CA LYS A 71 -1.42 3.54 -37.41
C LYS A 71 -2.73 3.00 -36.82
N ARG A 72 -3.05 3.31 -35.56
CA ARG A 72 -4.28 2.85 -34.87
C ARG A 72 -5.54 3.67 -35.21
N LYS A 73 -5.41 4.80 -35.90
CA LYS A 73 -6.52 5.67 -36.34
C LYS A 73 -6.93 5.43 -37.81
N SER A 74 -6.40 4.39 -38.46
CA SER A 74 -6.78 3.98 -39.82
C SER A 74 -7.60 2.71 -39.80
#